data_AF-A0A8A3PM65-F1
#
_entry.id   AF-A0A8A3PM65-F1
#
_cell.length_a   1.000
_cell.length_b   1.000
_cell.length_c   1.000
_cell.angle_alpha   90.00
_cell.angle_beta   90.00
_cell.angle_gamma   90.00
#
_symmetry.space_group_name_H-M   'P 1'
#
loop_
_entity.id
_entity.type
_entity.pdbx_description
1 polymer ?
#
loop_
_entity_poly.entity_id
_entity_poly.type
_entity_poly.pdbx_seq_one_letter_code
_entity_poly.pdbx_strand_id
1 'polypeptide(L)'
;MRFFCTGRVVEWNAPQFQPLVLKMGKEHVVGARAVILLDVWKVQTSCGYGVPIITPLSIQMQDPSTGPWTDRETLGHFSAQKVGKSLMQTYQALNNSYSLDAIPGLKSARRQKFNDHMVLVKADEWFFWGKRIVKGEWKGLVVGLVVGCLIGVFFGAWAKDRGLSWGGVDGFVVEVRRMMGGSL
;
A
#
# COMPACT_ATOMS: atom_id res chain seq x y z
N MET A 1 13.82 -12.47 -14.67
CA MET A 1 14.46 -11.67 -13.60
C MET A 1 13.64 -10.40 -13.43
N ARG A 2 13.44 -9.91 -12.20
CA ARG A 2 12.67 -8.70 -11.89
C ARG A 2 13.50 -7.80 -10.99
N PHE A 3 13.67 -6.55 -11.40
CA PHE A 3 14.31 -5.49 -10.63
C PHE A 3 13.25 -4.58 -10.03
N PHE A 4 13.26 -4.41 -8.72
CA PHE A 4 12.47 -3.40 -8.04
C PHE A 4 13.38 -2.19 -7.80
N CYS A 5 12.98 -1.06 -8.36
CA CYS A 5 13.81 0.12 -8.44
C CYS A 5 12.98 1.40 -8.42
N THR A 6 13.64 2.51 -8.09
CA THR A 6 13.10 3.85 -8.33
C THR A 6 13.76 4.41 -9.59
N GLY A 7 12.94 4.79 -10.58
CA GLY A 7 13.41 5.36 -11.83
C GLY A 7 13.60 6.87 -11.74
N ARG A 8 14.70 7.38 -12.32
CA ARG A 8 14.94 8.81 -12.55
C ARG A 8 15.26 9.03 -14.03
N VAL A 9 14.68 10.07 -14.60
CA VAL A 9 14.88 10.44 -16.01
C VAL A 9 15.97 11.51 -16.08
N VAL A 10 17.00 11.27 -16.89
CA VAL A 10 18.03 12.25 -17.24
C VAL A 10 17.90 12.59 -18.71
N GLU A 11 17.35 13.76 -19.01
CA GLU A 11 17.11 14.21 -20.38
C GLU A 11 18.42 14.54 -21.11
N TRP A 12 18.38 14.53 -22.46
CA TRP A 12 19.54 14.74 -23.33
C TRP A 12 20.29 16.06 -23.08
N ASN A 13 19.58 17.10 -22.65
CA ASN A 13 20.10 18.44 -22.38
C ASN A 13 20.67 18.58 -20.96
N ALA A 14 20.54 17.55 -20.11
CA ALA A 14 21.05 17.59 -18.76
C ALA A 14 22.59 17.40 -18.75
N PRO A 15 23.33 18.10 -17.87
CA PRO A 15 24.80 17.98 -17.80
C PRO A 15 25.27 16.57 -17.41
N GLN A 16 24.40 15.78 -16.80
CA GLN A 16 24.68 14.41 -16.36
C GLN A 16 24.53 13.37 -17.49
N PHE A 17 23.94 13.74 -18.64
CA PHE A 17 23.62 12.81 -19.72
C PHE A 17 24.88 12.18 -20.32
N GLN A 18 25.83 13.00 -20.79
CA GLN A 18 27.04 12.52 -21.46
C GLN A 18 27.91 11.63 -20.54
N PRO A 19 28.16 12.00 -19.26
CA PRO A 19 28.85 11.12 -18.32
C PRO A 19 28.16 9.76 -18.12
N LEU A 20 26.83 9.70 -18.11
CA LEU A 20 26.08 8.45 -17.97
C LEU A 20 26.17 7.58 -19.23
N VAL A 21 26.13 8.20 -20.42
CA VAL A 21 26.30 7.50 -21.70
C VAL A 21 27.70 6.86 -21.80
N LEU A 22 28.73 7.61 -21.40
CA LEU A 22 30.11 7.10 -21.33
C LEU A 22 30.24 5.94 -20.33
N LYS A 23 29.60 6.03 -19.15
CA LYS A 23 29.56 4.92 -18.18
C LYS A 23 28.91 3.65 -18.71
N MET A 24 28.00 3.76 -19.68
CA MET A 24 27.41 2.60 -20.37
C MET A 24 28.32 2.02 -21.46
N GLY A 25 29.54 2.55 -21.64
CA GLY A 25 30.48 2.14 -22.68
C GLY A 25 30.06 2.62 -24.07
N LYS A 26 29.29 3.70 -24.16
CA LYS A 26 28.87 4.31 -25.43
C LYS A 26 29.45 5.72 -25.53
N GLU A 27 29.98 6.09 -26.69
CA GLU A 27 30.52 7.45 -26.90
C GLU A 27 29.42 8.45 -27.25
N HIS A 28 28.51 8.07 -28.16
CA HIS A 28 27.38 8.89 -28.56
C HIS A 28 26.22 8.00 -29.00
N VAL A 29 25.00 8.34 -28.60
CA VAL A 29 23.78 7.64 -29.04
C VAL A 29 22.93 8.62 -29.81
N VAL A 30 23.00 8.54 -31.14
CA VAL A 30 22.24 9.42 -32.04
C VAL A 30 20.74 9.26 -31.75
N GLY A 31 20.06 10.39 -31.49
CA GLY A 31 18.62 10.42 -31.24
C GLY A 31 18.18 9.95 -29.85
N ALA A 32 19.10 9.71 -28.92
CA ALA A 32 18.74 9.40 -27.54
C ALA A 32 18.10 10.62 -26.86
N ARG A 33 16.87 10.45 -26.36
CA ARG A 33 16.09 11.53 -25.72
C ARG A 33 16.37 11.67 -24.23
N ALA A 34 16.68 10.55 -23.57
CA ALA A 34 16.96 10.49 -22.15
C ALA A 34 17.70 9.20 -21.79
N VAL A 35 18.38 9.21 -20.64
CA VAL A 35 18.85 8.04 -19.92
C VAL A 35 17.92 7.80 -18.74
N ILE A 36 17.42 6.56 -18.60
CA ILE A 36 16.60 6.15 -17.46
C ILE A 36 17.51 5.47 -16.44
N LEU A 37 17.78 6.14 -15.33
CA LEU A 37 18.57 5.60 -14.23
C LEU A 37 17.64 4.85 -13.27
N LEU A 38 17.95 3.58 -13.01
CA LEU A 38 17.18 2.73 -12.11
C LEU A 38 17.98 2.45 -10.84
N ASP A 39 17.57 3.05 -9.72
CA ASP A 39 18.16 2.77 -8.41
C ASP A 39 17.51 1.48 -7.85
N VAL A 40 18.18 0.35 -8.05
CA VAL A 40 17.69 -0.99 -7.70
C VAL A 40 17.87 -1.28 -6.23
N TRP A 41 16.78 -1.59 -5.53
CA TRP A 41 16.78 -1.95 -4.11
C TRP A 41 16.42 -3.41 -3.84
N LYS A 42 15.87 -4.13 -4.83
CA LYS A 42 15.62 -5.57 -4.74
C LYS A 42 15.72 -6.24 -6.11
N VAL A 43 16.34 -7.42 -6.13
CA VAL A 43 16.42 -8.29 -7.31
C VAL A 43 15.70 -9.59 -7.00
N GLN A 44 14.86 -10.04 -7.93
CA GLN A 44 14.17 -11.32 -7.83
C GLN A 44 14.36 -12.13 -9.11
N THR A 45 14.91 -13.33 -8.97
CA THR A 45 15.01 -14.29 -10.07
C THR A 45 13.79 -15.21 -10.05
N SER A 46 12.78 -14.88 -10.85
CA SER A 46 11.62 -15.76 -11.05
C SER A 46 11.87 -16.65 -12.26
N CYS A 47 12.37 -17.88 -12.05
CA CYS A 47 12.30 -18.92 -13.07
C CYS A 47 10.95 -19.68 -13.04
N GLY A 48 10.00 -19.19 -12.23
CA GLY A 48 8.68 -19.80 -12.03
C GLY A 48 8.81 -21.11 -11.24
N TYR A 49 8.52 -21.07 -9.94
CA TYR A 49 8.54 -22.29 -9.12
C TYR A 49 7.38 -23.24 -9.46
N GLY A 50 6.26 -22.71 -9.94
CA GLY A 50 5.06 -23.46 -10.33
C GLY A 50 4.55 -23.10 -11.73
N VAL A 51 5.47 -22.83 -12.66
CA VAL A 51 5.10 -22.73 -14.09
C VAL A 51 5.13 -24.16 -14.64
N PRO A 52 4.00 -24.68 -15.14
CA PRO A 52 3.95 -26.00 -15.73
C PRO A 52 4.92 -26.11 -16.90
N ILE A 53 5.53 -27.28 -17.05
CA ILE A 53 6.38 -27.62 -18.19
C ILE A 53 5.59 -28.49 -19.16
N ILE A 54 5.98 -28.49 -20.43
CA ILE A 54 5.38 -29.39 -21.42
C ILE A 54 5.81 -30.81 -21.10
N THR A 55 4.84 -31.71 -20.97
CA THR A 55 5.08 -33.14 -20.77
C THR A 55 5.87 -33.67 -21.97
N PRO A 56 6.99 -34.38 -21.77
CA PRO A 56 7.71 -35.03 -22.87
C PRO A 56 6.80 -35.91 -23.73
N LEU A 57 6.97 -35.86 -25.05
CA LEU A 57 6.11 -36.59 -26.00
C LEU A 57 6.11 -38.10 -25.74
N SER A 58 7.23 -38.67 -25.29
CA SER A 58 7.34 -40.09 -24.93
C SER A 58 6.37 -40.51 -23.82
N ILE A 59 6.13 -39.62 -22.85
CA ILE A 59 5.20 -39.85 -21.74
C ILE A 59 3.75 -39.67 -22.24
N GLN A 60 3.51 -38.66 -23.08
CA GLN A 60 2.18 -38.44 -23.68
C GLN A 60 1.73 -39.60 -24.58
N MET A 61 2.67 -40.27 -25.26
CA MET A 61 2.39 -41.46 -26.08
C MET A 61 2.08 -42.70 -25.22
N GLN A 62 2.65 -42.80 -24.03
CA GLN A 62 2.38 -43.90 -23.09
C GLN A 62 1.07 -43.70 -22.35
N ASP A 63 0.76 -42.46 -21.95
CA ASP A 63 -0.50 -42.11 -21.32
C ASP A 63 -1.07 -40.79 -21.89
N PRO A 64 -1.92 -40.89 -22.93
CA PRO A 64 -2.57 -39.73 -23.53
C PRO A 64 -3.54 -38.99 -22.61
N SER A 65 -3.94 -39.60 -21.48
CA SER A 65 -4.93 -39.03 -20.56
C SER A 65 -4.34 -38.00 -19.58
N THR A 66 -3.03 -38.01 -19.37
CA THR A 66 -2.34 -37.13 -18.41
C THR A 66 -2.25 -35.67 -18.89
N GLY A 67 -2.57 -35.41 -20.17
CA GLY A 67 -2.57 -34.08 -20.75
C GLY A 67 -1.15 -33.52 -21.03
N PRO A 68 -1.06 -32.36 -21.68
CA PRO A 68 0.20 -31.87 -22.24
C PRO A 68 1.11 -31.15 -21.23
N TRP A 69 0.66 -30.99 -19.97
CA TRP A 69 1.35 -30.20 -18.96
C TRP A 69 1.73 -31.07 -17.75
N THR A 70 2.97 -30.96 -17.30
CA THR A 70 3.43 -31.52 -16.02
C THR A 70 3.84 -30.41 -15.08
N ASP A 71 3.55 -30.60 -13.79
CA ASP A 71 3.99 -29.65 -12.76
C ASP A 71 5.50 -29.78 -12.51
N ARG A 72 6.12 -28.67 -12.12
CA ARG A 72 7.55 -28.63 -11.81
C ARG A 72 7.76 -28.94 -10.33
N GLU A 73 8.65 -29.88 -10.04
CA GLU A 73 8.98 -30.27 -8.66
C GLU A 73 9.63 -29.17 -7.81
N THR A 74 10.04 -28.04 -8.40
CA THR A 74 10.77 -26.98 -7.70
C THR A 74 10.00 -26.37 -6.54
N LEU A 75 8.67 -26.17 -6.67
CA LEU A 75 7.86 -25.60 -5.60
C LEU A 75 7.70 -26.58 -4.44
N GLY A 76 7.41 -27.84 -4.75
CA GLY A 76 7.30 -28.93 -3.77
C GLY A 76 8.62 -29.15 -3.04
N HIS A 77 9.74 -29.24 -3.77
CA HIS A 77 11.08 -29.40 -3.23
C HIS A 77 11.49 -28.24 -2.31
N PHE A 78 11.27 -26.98 -2.73
CA PHE A 78 11.51 -25.82 -1.88
C PHE A 78 10.68 -25.88 -0.60
N SER A 79 9.40 -26.23 -0.72
CA SER A 79 8.48 -26.30 0.41
C SER A 79 8.89 -27.41 1.39
N ALA A 80 9.22 -28.59 0.89
CA ALA A 80 9.72 -29.72 1.67
C ALA A 80 11.01 -29.34 2.41
N GLN A 81 11.95 -28.66 1.76
CA GLN A 81 13.17 -28.18 2.40
C GLN A 81 12.89 -27.19 3.55
N LYS A 82 11.92 -26.28 3.38
CA LYS A 82 11.53 -25.33 4.42
C LYS A 82 10.79 -26.00 5.58
N VAL A 83 9.94 -26.98 5.30
CA VAL A 83 9.24 -27.79 6.32
C VAL A 83 10.22 -28.65 7.10
N GLY A 84 11.15 -29.34 6.44
CA GLY A 84 12.17 -30.17 7.11
C GLY A 84 13.11 -29.38 8.02
N LYS A 85 13.24 -28.07 7.79
CA LYS A 85 13.99 -27.15 8.66
C LYS A 85 13.10 -26.45 9.71
N SER A 86 11.80 -26.73 9.76
CA SER A 86 10.83 -26.02 10.60
C SER A 86 10.83 -24.49 10.38
N LEU A 87 11.19 -24.03 9.18
CA LEU A 87 11.30 -22.62 8.82
C LEU A 87 10.12 -22.12 7.98
N MET A 88 9.14 -22.98 7.69
CA MET A 88 8.03 -22.63 6.80
C MET A 88 7.18 -21.49 7.36
N GLN A 89 6.81 -21.57 8.64
CA GLN A 89 6.00 -20.55 9.32
C GLN A 89 6.77 -19.23 9.38
N THR A 90 8.06 -19.26 9.74
CA THR A 90 8.93 -18.07 9.75
C THR A 90 9.03 -17.45 8.36
N TYR A 91 9.19 -18.27 7.33
CA TYR A 91 9.24 -17.81 5.94
C TYR A 91 7.93 -17.14 5.51
N GLN A 92 6.79 -17.74 5.86
CA GLN A 92 5.46 -17.18 5.57
C GLN A 92 5.22 -15.88 6.36
N ALA A 93 5.58 -15.82 7.64
CA ALA A 93 5.47 -14.59 8.44
C ALA A 93 6.33 -13.46 7.84
N LEU A 94 7.54 -13.76 7.37
CA LEU A 94 8.41 -12.78 6.75
C LEU A 94 7.88 -12.28 5.39
N ASN A 95 7.49 -13.19 4.50
CA ASN A 95 7.18 -12.87 3.10
C ASN A 95 5.71 -12.57 2.83
N ASN A 96 4.80 -13.01 3.70
CA ASN A 96 3.35 -12.85 3.50
C ASN A 96 2.71 -11.87 4.48
N SER A 97 3.45 -11.30 5.44
CA SER A 97 2.89 -10.31 6.38
C SER A 97 2.61 -8.96 5.71
N TYR A 98 3.44 -8.56 4.75
CA TYR A 98 3.25 -7.36 3.94
C TYR A 98 3.62 -7.62 2.49
N SER A 99 2.93 -6.95 1.58
CA SER A 99 3.32 -6.84 0.17
C SER A 99 4.63 -6.04 0.04
N LEU A 100 5.26 -6.14 -1.14
CA LEU A 100 6.40 -5.31 -1.50
C LEU A 100 6.05 -3.82 -1.56
N ASP A 101 4.78 -3.50 -1.80
CA ASP A 101 4.25 -2.13 -1.75
C ASP A 101 3.88 -1.68 -0.32
N ALA A 102 4.35 -2.41 0.69
CA ALA A 102 4.06 -2.21 2.11
C ALA A 102 2.58 -2.32 2.50
N ILE A 103 1.72 -2.85 1.63
CA ILE A 103 0.32 -3.13 1.93
C ILE A 103 0.22 -4.33 2.89
N PRO A 104 -0.66 -4.32 3.91
CA PRO A 104 -0.89 -5.48 4.75
C PRO A 104 -1.20 -6.74 3.93
N GLY A 105 -0.47 -7.82 4.22
CA GLY A 105 -0.61 -9.11 3.57
C GLY A 105 -1.59 -10.05 4.30
N LEU A 106 -1.29 -11.35 4.29
CA LEU A 106 -2.14 -12.39 4.89
C LEU A 106 -2.27 -12.20 6.40
N LYS A 107 -3.52 -12.26 6.90
CA LYS A 107 -3.83 -12.14 8.33
C LYS A 107 -3.14 -13.20 9.19
N SER A 108 -3.02 -14.44 8.69
CA SER A 108 -2.33 -15.53 9.39
C SER A 108 -0.83 -15.25 9.58
N ALA A 109 -0.16 -14.76 8.53
CA ALA A 109 1.25 -14.39 8.57
C ALA A 109 1.51 -13.16 9.47
N ARG A 110 0.62 -12.16 9.42
CA ARG A 110 0.68 -11.01 10.34
C ARG A 110 0.45 -11.43 11.79
N ARG A 111 -0.50 -12.32 12.03
CA ARG A 111 -0.77 -12.87 13.36
C ARG A 111 0.49 -13.54 13.94
N GLN A 112 1.16 -14.38 13.16
CA GLN A 112 2.42 -15.00 13.56
C GLN A 112 3.54 -13.96 13.80
N LYS A 113 3.64 -12.93 12.95
CA LYS A 113 4.61 -11.83 13.12
C LYS A 113 4.43 -11.07 14.45
N PHE A 114 3.18 -10.94 14.91
CA PHE A 114 2.83 -10.27 16.15
C PHE A 114 2.58 -11.25 17.31
N ASN A 115 3.17 -12.46 17.29
CA ASN A 115 3.04 -13.47 18.35
C ASN A 115 1.58 -13.72 18.80
N ASP A 116 0.66 -13.83 17.83
CA ASP A 116 -0.77 -14.03 18.05
C ASP A 116 -1.53 -12.89 18.76
N HIS A 117 -0.90 -11.74 18.99
CA HIS A 117 -1.56 -10.56 19.55
C HIS A 117 -2.47 -9.87 18.52
N MET A 118 -3.74 -10.26 18.50
CA MET A 118 -4.77 -9.72 17.60
C MET A 118 -4.95 -8.19 17.72
N VAL A 119 -4.75 -7.65 18.93
CA VAL A 119 -4.84 -6.21 19.18
C VAL A 119 -3.77 -5.45 18.39
N LEU A 120 -2.53 -5.95 18.36
CA LEU A 120 -1.43 -5.34 17.60
C LEU A 120 -1.68 -5.43 16.10
N VAL A 121 -2.20 -6.55 15.61
CA VAL A 121 -2.57 -6.73 14.20
C VAL A 121 -3.61 -5.68 13.76
N LYS A 122 -4.66 -5.49 14.57
CA LYS A 122 -5.70 -4.49 14.28
C LYS A 122 -5.16 -3.06 14.39
N ALA A 123 -4.35 -2.76 15.40
CA ALA A 123 -3.75 -1.45 15.58
C ALA A 123 -2.85 -1.08 14.39
N ASP A 124 -2.01 -2.03 13.92
CA ASP A 124 -1.16 -1.85 12.75
C ASP A 124 -1.98 -1.63 11.46
N GLU A 125 -3.09 -2.34 11.30
CA GLU A 125 -3.99 -2.18 10.14
C GLU A 125 -4.66 -0.81 10.14
N TRP A 126 -5.18 -0.37 11.30
CA TRP A 126 -5.72 0.97 11.49
C TRP A 126 -4.69 2.05 11.22
N PHE A 127 -3.47 1.88 11.73
CA PHE A 127 -2.39 2.83 11.50
C PHE A 127 -2.01 2.91 10.01
N PHE A 128 -1.93 1.78 9.31
CA PHE A 128 -1.65 1.76 7.88
C PHE A 128 -2.72 2.53 7.07
N TRP A 129 -4.00 2.23 7.29
CA TRP A 129 -5.10 2.91 6.61
C TRP A 129 -5.17 4.40 6.98
N GLY A 130 -5.00 4.73 8.25
CA GLY A 130 -4.92 6.12 8.72
C GLY A 130 -3.78 6.89 8.05
N LYS A 131 -2.58 6.33 8.02
CA LYS A 131 -1.42 6.94 7.34
C LYS A 131 -1.64 7.10 5.85
N ARG A 132 -2.32 6.16 5.19
CA ARG A 132 -2.66 6.24 3.76
C ARG A 132 -3.64 7.36 3.48
N ILE A 133 -4.69 7.50 4.30
CA ILE A 133 -5.67 8.59 4.21
C ILE A 133 -4.96 9.93 4.41
N VAL A 134 -4.14 10.04 5.46
CA VAL A 134 -3.39 11.28 5.73
C VAL A 134 -2.42 11.60 4.59
N LYS A 135 -1.57 10.67 4.15
CA LYS A 135 -0.62 10.95 3.06
C LYS A 135 -1.28 11.21 1.70
N GLY A 136 -2.39 10.53 1.41
CA GLY A 136 -3.09 10.65 0.12
C GLY A 136 -3.96 11.89 0.01
N GLU A 137 -4.59 12.30 1.13
CA GLU A 137 -5.69 13.26 1.13
C GLU A 137 -5.53 14.38 2.16
N TRP A 138 -4.34 14.62 2.71
CA TRP A 138 -4.14 15.74 3.66
C TRP A 138 -4.60 17.08 3.08
N LYS A 139 -4.45 17.27 1.76
CA LYS A 139 -4.99 18.44 1.05
C LYS A 139 -6.52 18.54 1.19
N GLY A 140 -7.24 17.43 1.05
CA GLY A 140 -8.70 17.39 1.24
C GLY A 140 -9.12 17.65 2.68
N LEU A 141 -8.37 17.12 3.65
CA LEU A 141 -8.62 17.36 5.07
C LEU A 141 -8.39 18.84 5.45
N VAL A 142 -7.32 19.45 4.96
CA VAL A 142 -7.03 20.89 5.15
C VAL A 142 -8.09 21.74 4.47
N VAL A 143 -8.47 21.43 3.22
CA VAL A 143 -9.53 22.15 2.49
C VAL A 143 -10.87 22.03 3.25
N GLY A 144 -11.23 20.84 3.70
CA GLY A 144 -12.46 20.62 4.48
C GLY A 144 -12.47 21.41 5.79
N LEU A 145 -11.35 21.45 6.52
CA LEU A 145 -11.21 22.25 7.74
C LEU A 145 -11.38 23.74 7.46
N VAL A 146 -10.71 24.26 6.43
CA VAL A 146 -10.78 25.68 6.05
C VAL A 146 -12.19 26.05 5.61
N VAL A 147 -12.82 25.25 4.75
CA VAL A 147 -14.21 25.48 4.30
C VAL A 147 -15.18 25.42 5.48
N GLY A 148 -15.01 24.44 6.38
CA GLY A 148 -15.82 24.33 7.60
C GLY A 148 -15.69 25.56 8.50
N CYS A 149 -14.47 26.06 8.73
CA CYS A 149 -14.24 27.29 9.49
C CYS A 149 -14.87 28.51 8.81
N LEU A 150 -14.74 28.65 7.49
CA LEU A 150 -15.33 29.77 6.74
C LEU A 150 -16.86 29.75 6.80
N ILE A 151 -17.47 28.57 6.64
CA ILE A 151 -18.93 28.40 6.81
C ILE A 151 -19.34 28.75 8.24
N GLY A 152 -18.60 28.26 9.25
CA GLY A 152 -18.88 28.57 10.66
C GLY A 152 -18.80 30.06 10.97
N VAL A 153 -17.79 30.77 10.46
CA VAL A 153 -17.66 32.23 10.62
C VAL A 153 -18.75 32.97 9.86
N PHE A 154 -19.07 32.55 8.63
CA PHE A 154 -20.12 33.16 7.81
C PHE A 154 -21.49 33.01 8.47
N PHE A 155 -21.87 31.80 8.89
CA PHE A 155 -23.15 31.57 9.60
C PHE A 155 -23.17 32.22 10.97
N GLY A 156 -22.04 32.26 11.70
CA GLY A 156 -21.94 32.97 12.97
C GLY A 156 -22.12 34.49 12.83
N ALA A 157 -21.50 35.09 11.82
CA ALA A 157 -21.67 36.51 11.49
C ALA A 157 -23.09 36.81 10.99
N TRP A 158 -23.63 35.98 10.10
CA TRP A 158 -24.99 36.10 9.57
C TRP A 158 -26.06 35.95 10.67
N ALA A 159 -25.87 35.04 11.62
CA ALA A 159 -26.75 34.89 12.78
C ALA A 159 -26.68 36.11 13.70
N LYS A 160 -25.48 36.67 13.91
CA LYS A 160 -25.27 37.88 14.71
C LYS A 160 -25.92 39.12 14.09
N ASP A 161 -25.81 39.31 12.77
CA ASP A 161 -26.40 40.44 12.04
C ASP A 161 -27.94 40.38 11.99
N ARG A 162 -28.53 39.18 12.09
CA ARG A 162 -29.99 39.00 12.23
C ARG A 162 -30.49 38.99 13.67
N GLY A 163 -29.63 39.30 14.65
CA GLY A 163 -30.01 39.35 16.06
C GLY A 163 -30.31 38.00 16.69
N LEU A 164 -29.96 36.88 16.04
CA LEU A 164 -29.99 35.56 16.68
C LEU A 164 -28.78 35.44 17.62
N SER A 165 -28.97 35.90 18.85
CA SER A 165 -28.03 35.62 19.92
C SER A 165 -28.17 34.15 20.34
N TRP A 166 -27.03 33.50 20.62
CA TRP A 166 -27.00 32.17 21.26
C TRP A 166 -27.73 32.14 22.62
N GLY A 167 -28.20 33.28 23.14
CA GLY A 167 -29.05 33.36 24.34
C GLY A 167 -30.52 32.98 24.10
N GLY A 168 -30.95 32.71 22.86
CA GLY A 168 -32.30 32.20 22.58
C GLY A 168 -32.52 30.76 23.07
N VAL A 169 -31.46 29.94 23.12
CA VAL A 169 -31.53 28.57 23.63
C VAL A 169 -31.60 28.56 25.15
N ASP A 170 -30.82 29.41 25.81
CA ASP A 170 -30.87 29.58 27.27
C ASP A 170 -32.22 30.14 27.72
N GLY A 171 -32.77 31.12 26.99
CA GLY A 171 -34.11 31.66 27.23
C GLY A 171 -35.21 30.62 27.09
N PHE A 172 -35.17 29.77 26.05
CA PHE A 172 -36.16 28.71 25.84
C PHE A 172 -36.06 27.60 26.91
N VAL A 173 -34.84 27.23 27.33
CA VAL A 173 -34.63 26.24 28.40
C VAL A 173 -35.11 26.77 29.75
N VAL A 174 -34.88 28.06 30.05
CA VAL A 174 -35.37 28.70 31.28
C VAL A 174 -36.91 28.83 31.27
N GLU A 175 -37.51 29.21 30.14
CA GLU A 175 -38.96 29.33 29.97
C GLU A 175 -39.66 27.96 30.11
N VAL A 176 -39.14 26.93 29.44
CA VAL A 176 -39.64 25.55 29.53
C VAL A 176 -39.48 25.00 30.95
N ARG A 177 -38.36 25.31 31.64
CA ARG A 177 -38.15 24.93 33.05
C ARG A 177 -39.11 25.63 34.01
N ARG A 178 -39.49 26.87 33.70
CA ARG A 178 -40.49 27.65 34.46
C ARG A 178 -41.91 27.13 34.22
N MET A 179 -42.23 26.71 32.99
CA MET A 179 -43.51 26.05 32.65
C MET A 179 -43.65 24.67 33.29
N MET A 180 -42.53 23.96 33.55
CA MET A 180 -42.53 22.66 34.24
C MET A 180 -42.49 22.77 35.78
N GLY A 181 -42.72 23.95 36.35
CA GLY A 181 -43.00 24.12 37.78
C GLY A 181 -41.81 23.96 38.73
N GLY A 182 -40.57 24.06 38.24
CA GLY A 182 -39.38 24.00 39.10
C GLY A 182 -39.09 25.34 39.79
N SER A 183 -39.46 25.49 41.07
CA SER A 183 -38.92 26.54 41.95
C SER A 183 -37.70 26.02 42.74
N LEU A 184 -36.73 26.91 42.99
CA LEU A 184 -35.60 26.72 43.89
C LEU A 184 -36.02 26.20 45.28
#